data_AF-A0A960MJ14-F1
#
_entry.id   AF-A0A960MJ14-F1
#
_cell.length_a   1.000
_cell.length_b   1.000
_cell.length_c   1.000
_cell.angle_alpha   90.00
_cell.angle_beta   90.00
_cell.angle_gamma   90.00
#
_symmetry.space_group_name_H-M   'P 1'
#
loop_
_entity.id
_entity.type
_entity.pdbx_description
1 polymer ?
#
loop_
_entity_poly.entity_id
_entity_poly.type
_entity_poly.pdbx_seq_one_letter_code
_entity_poly.pdbx_strand_id
1 'polypeptide(L)'
;MENIYLVLAFYIFTSIEDPQREVKRWKRFLGELDATGRIYINEEGINAQMSIAKADASSFYEWFLEDSRFKETDIKVHHHPEQVFAKLTIKYRKQLVAMDKEYDLSQGGKHLSSEEWAKMLEERDENTLILDVRNHYEWDVGHFEGTERPDFETFREFPQYAEDLGKTRDPKKTRVMMYCTGGIRCELYSCLLKDQGFDEVYQLDGGVIKYGLEQGNKHWKGKLFVFDDRLVVPISSQEEGETISVCKQCNTKVDVYYNCANMDCNELFLSCLDCATEKLGCCCDACVQAPRRRKFEPKEHPKPFRKLPFEEKAKMSLNASTPSKDVSSSQ
;
A
#
# COMPACT_ATOMS: atom_id res chain seq x y z
N MET A 1 -29.08 0.54 9.81
CA MET A 1 -28.13 1.44 9.14
C MET A 1 -26.97 0.59 8.68
N GLU A 2 -26.57 0.66 7.42
CA GLU A 2 -25.33 0.01 6.98
C GLU A 2 -24.17 0.55 7.81
N ASN A 3 -23.33 -0.35 8.33
CA ASN A 3 -22.11 0.05 9.01
C ASN A 3 -21.19 0.68 7.97
N ILE A 4 -20.89 1.96 8.14
CA ILE A 4 -19.93 2.68 7.30
C ILE A 4 -18.66 2.84 8.10
N TYR A 5 -17.54 2.43 7.51
CA TYR A 5 -16.20 2.62 8.03
C TYR A 5 -15.50 3.72 7.23
N LEU A 6 -14.76 4.58 7.93
CA LEU A 6 -13.86 5.55 7.32
C LEU A 6 -12.49 4.90 7.20
N VAL A 7 -11.98 4.77 5.99
CA VAL A 7 -10.60 4.37 5.73
C VAL A 7 -9.75 5.62 5.65
N LEU A 8 -8.83 5.76 6.60
CA LEU A 8 -7.97 6.91 6.79
C LEU A 8 -6.54 6.55 6.37
N ALA A 9 -5.90 7.42 5.61
CA ALA A 9 -4.48 7.35 5.29
C ALA A 9 -3.83 8.71 5.51
N PHE A 10 -2.74 8.73 6.29
CA PHE A 10 -1.99 9.96 6.56
C PHE A 10 -0.57 9.64 7.02
N TYR A 11 0.30 10.64 6.90
CA TYR A 11 1.62 10.64 7.50
C TYR A 11 1.87 12.01 8.13
N ILE A 12 2.72 12.06 9.13
CA ILE A 12 3.08 13.26 9.88
C ILE A 12 4.58 13.23 10.04
N PHE A 13 5.28 14.25 9.54
CA PHE A 13 6.69 14.47 9.84
C PHE A 13 6.79 15.50 10.95
N THR A 14 7.07 15.02 12.16
CA THR A 14 7.19 15.84 13.36
C THR A 14 8.08 15.12 14.36
N SER A 15 8.91 15.85 15.07
CA SER A 15 9.78 15.25 16.09
C SER A 15 8.93 14.61 17.19
N ILE A 16 9.12 13.32 17.43
CA ILE A 16 8.49 12.57 18.52
C ILE A 16 9.59 12.19 19.51
N GLU A 17 9.62 12.89 20.64
CA GLU A 17 10.66 12.72 21.68
C GLU A 17 10.66 11.31 22.30
N ASP A 18 9.48 10.73 22.56
CA ASP A 18 9.35 9.37 23.07
C ASP A 18 8.35 8.55 22.22
N PRO A 19 8.84 7.92 21.13
CA PRO A 19 8.00 7.10 20.25
C PRO A 19 7.33 5.92 20.95
N GLN A 20 7.96 5.36 22.00
CA GLN A 20 7.39 4.23 22.74
C GLN A 20 6.19 4.68 23.58
N ARG A 21 6.28 5.86 24.20
CA ARG A 21 5.14 6.48 24.89
C ARG A 21 4.04 6.86 23.91
N GLU A 22 4.38 7.40 22.74
CA GLU A 22 3.40 7.74 21.70
C GLU A 22 2.65 6.47 21.22
N VAL A 23 3.37 5.37 20.96
CA VAL A 23 2.74 4.07 20.64
C VAL A 23 1.76 3.62 21.72
N LYS A 24 2.11 3.77 23.01
CA LYS A 24 1.20 3.43 24.13
C LYS A 24 -0.02 4.35 24.16
N ARG A 25 0.17 5.66 23.92
CA ARG A 25 -0.90 6.66 23.84
C ARG A 25 -1.91 6.30 22.74
N TRP A 26 -1.44 6.01 21.54
CA TRP A 26 -2.27 5.58 20.41
C TRP A 26 -2.98 4.24 20.66
N LYS A 27 -2.29 3.24 21.23
CA LYS A 27 -2.90 1.94 21.57
C LYS A 27 -4.02 2.06 22.59
N ARG A 28 -3.82 2.87 23.61
CA ARG A 28 -4.84 3.07 24.66
C ARG A 28 -6.10 3.68 24.06
N PHE A 29 -5.94 4.76 23.30
CA PHE A 29 -7.08 5.47 22.73
C PHE A 29 -7.81 4.64 21.65
N LEU A 30 -7.10 4.17 20.62
CA LEU A 30 -7.73 3.40 19.54
C LEU A 30 -8.18 2.00 19.97
N GLY A 31 -7.68 1.48 21.09
CA GLY A 31 -8.12 0.19 21.63
C GLY A 31 -9.53 0.21 22.23
N GLU A 32 -10.09 1.40 22.47
CA GLU A 32 -11.45 1.60 22.98
C GLU A 32 -12.49 1.83 21.87
N LEU A 33 -12.03 1.96 20.61
CA LEU A 33 -12.86 2.26 19.44
C LEU A 33 -12.96 1.04 18.51
N ASP A 34 -13.98 1.00 17.64
CA ASP A 34 -14.05 0.05 16.53
C ASP A 34 -13.09 0.50 15.41
N ALA A 35 -11.80 0.26 15.63
CA ALA A 35 -10.71 0.64 14.74
C ALA A 35 -9.76 -0.53 14.44
N THR A 36 -9.36 -0.65 13.17
CA THR A 36 -8.29 -1.55 12.73
C THR A 36 -7.31 -0.80 11.85
N GLY A 37 -6.06 -1.25 11.72
CA GLY A 37 -5.08 -0.46 10.98
C GLY A 37 -3.63 -0.84 11.21
N ARG A 38 -2.74 -0.13 10.52
CA ARG A 38 -1.29 -0.17 10.70
C ARG A 38 -0.81 1.25 10.93
N ILE A 39 -0.27 1.48 12.12
CA ILE A 39 0.26 2.78 12.54
C ILE A 39 1.70 2.55 12.98
N TYR A 40 2.62 3.16 12.26
CA TYR A 40 4.05 3.11 12.55
C TYR A 40 4.50 4.46 13.07
N ILE A 41 5.26 4.43 14.16
CA ILE A 41 5.71 5.63 14.86
C ILE A 41 7.22 5.50 15.06
N ASN A 42 7.95 6.57 14.82
CA ASN A 42 9.36 6.69 15.14
C ASN A 42 9.65 8.12 15.61
N GLU A 43 10.93 8.45 15.76
CA GLU A 43 11.41 9.76 16.18
C GLU A 43 11.07 10.87 15.17
N GLU A 44 10.91 10.51 13.89
CA GLU A 44 10.63 11.44 12.77
C GLU A 44 9.13 11.69 12.56
N GLY A 45 8.27 10.84 13.13
CA GLY A 45 6.83 11.04 13.06
C GLY A 45 5.98 9.76 12.98
N ILE A 46 4.91 9.82 12.19
CA ILE A 46 3.84 8.81 12.11
C ILE A 46 3.52 8.49 10.66
N ASN A 47 3.34 7.21 10.34
CA ASN A 47 2.73 6.73 9.10
C ASN A 47 1.54 5.81 9.45
N ALA A 48 0.34 6.17 9.00
CA ALA A 48 -0.89 5.52 9.41
C ALA A 48 -1.80 5.19 8.22
N GLN A 49 -2.28 3.95 8.21
CA GLN A 49 -3.41 3.52 7.41
C GLN A 49 -4.35 2.76 8.33
N MET A 50 -5.58 3.22 8.48
CA MET A 50 -6.54 2.61 9.41
C MET A 50 -7.95 2.67 8.86
N SER A 51 -8.83 1.84 9.39
CA SER A 51 -10.27 1.99 9.24
C SER A 51 -10.92 2.09 10.61
N ILE A 52 -11.91 2.97 10.72
CA ILE A 52 -12.63 3.25 11.97
C ILE A 52 -14.13 3.33 11.69
N ALA A 53 -14.96 2.83 12.60
CA ALA A 53 -16.40 2.98 12.48
C ALA A 53 -16.78 4.47 12.42
N LYS A 54 -17.73 4.83 11.54
CA LYS A 54 -18.17 6.22 11.41
C LYS A 54 -18.69 6.82 12.71
N ALA A 55 -19.25 6.00 13.61
CA ALA A 55 -19.72 6.43 14.93
C ALA A 55 -18.57 6.88 15.86
N ASP A 56 -17.37 6.32 15.70
CA ASP A 56 -16.20 6.63 16.53
C ASP A 56 -15.30 7.71 15.90
N ALA A 57 -15.58 8.11 14.66
CA ALA A 57 -14.76 9.04 13.89
C ALA A 57 -14.63 10.41 14.57
N SER A 58 -15.72 10.96 15.12
CA SER A 58 -15.69 12.27 15.79
C SER A 58 -14.75 12.27 16.99
N SER A 59 -14.82 11.23 17.84
CA SER A 59 -13.92 11.08 18.98
C SER A 59 -12.47 10.96 18.54
N PHE A 60 -12.19 10.24 17.45
CA PHE A 60 -10.85 10.19 16.88
C PHE A 60 -10.34 11.57 16.44
N TYR A 61 -11.13 12.33 15.69
CA TYR A 61 -10.71 13.66 15.23
C TYR A 61 -10.48 14.63 16.38
N GLU A 62 -11.36 14.64 17.39
CA GLU A 62 -11.19 15.48 18.59
C GLU A 62 -9.86 15.17 19.29
N TRP A 63 -9.63 13.89 19.62
CA TRP A 63 -8.39 13.46 20.27
C TRP A 63 -7.13 13.68 19.42
N PHE A 64 -7.25 13.52 18.11
CA PHE A 64 -6.14 13.70 17.18
C PHE A 64 -5.74 15.19 17.09
N LEU A 65 -6.72 16.09 17.02
CA LEU A 65 -6.50 17.54 16.89
C LEU A 65 -6.14 18.25 18.21
N GLU A 66 -6.33 17.59 19.37
CA GLU A 66 -5.80 18.05 20.66
C GLU A 66 -4.27 18.20 20.63
N ASP A 67 -3.58 17.36 19.86
CA ASP A 67 -2.14 17.45 19.69
C ASP A 67 -1.81 18.48 18.61
N SER A 68 -1.21 19.60 19.01
CA SER A 68 -0.83 20.66 18.08
C SER A 68 0.09 20.20 16.95
N ARG A 69 0.86 19.12 17.17
CA ARG A 69 1.76 18.55 16.15
C ARG A 69 1.00 17.97 14.96
N PHE A 70 -0.29 17.65 15.13
CA PHE A 70 -1.08 16.91 14.16
C PHE A 70 -2.12 17.78 13.43
N LYS A 71 -2.26 19.06 13.79
CA LYS A 71 -3.34 19.94 13.29
C LYS A 71 -3.33 20.18 11.78
N GLU A 72 -2.16 20.19 11.17
CA GLU A 72 -2.00 20.43 9.72
C GLU A 72 -1.97 19.11 8.92
N THR A 73 -2.28 17.97 9.56
CA THR A 73 -2.24 16.68 8.88
C THR A 73 -3.34 16.57 7.83
N ASP A 74 -2.93 16.32 6.59
CA ASP A 74 -3.84 15.96 5.51
C ASP A 74 -4.27 14.49 5.61
N ILE A 75 -5.42 14.26 6.24
CA ILE A 75 -6.05 12.94 6.39
C ILE A 75 -6.89 12.65 5.16
N LYS A 76 -6.44 11.69 4.34
CA LYS A 76 -7.23 11.19 3.21
C LYS A 76 -8.30 10.23 3.73
N VAL A 77 -9.56 10.45 3.33
CA VAL A 77 -10.72 9.70 3.82
C VAL A 77 -11.46 9.01 2.68
N HIS A 78 -11.65 7.70 2.79
CA HIS A 78 -12.56 6.93 1.95
C HIS A 78 -13.62 6.24 2.80
N HIS A 79 -14.74 5.86 2.18
CA HIS A 79 -15.80 5.10 2.85
C HIS A 79 -15.76 3.65 2.41
N HIS A 80 -16.00 2.72 3.32
CA HIS A 80 -16.11 1.30 3.02
C HIS A 80 -17.14 0.61 3.94
N PRO A 81 -17.91 -0.38 3.48
CA PRO A 81 -18.90 -1.09 4.31
C PRO A 81 -18.29 -2.00 5.39
N GLU A 82 -16.98 -2.23 5.39
CA GLU A 82 -16.30 -3.07 6.38
C GLU A 82 -14.93 -2.52 6.79
N GLN A 83 -14.38 -3.05 7.88
CA GLN A 83 -12.99 -2.85 8.28
C GLN A 83 -12.05 -3.41 7.20
N VAL A 84 -11.06 -2.61 6.76
CA VAL A 84 -10.11 -3.01 5.71
C VAL A 84 -8.81 -3.60 6.27
N PHE A 85 -8.68 -3.68 7.60
CA PHE A 85 -7.55 -4.36 8.22
C PHE A 85 -8.02 -5.48 9.15
N ALA A 86 -7.21 -6.52 9.21
CA ALA A 86 -7.47 -7.67 10.09
C ALA A 86 -7.49 -7.33 11.59
N LYS A 87 -6.68 -6.36 11.99
CA LYS A 87 -6.49 -5.95 13.39
C LYS A 87 -5.81 -4.59 13.47
N LEU A 88 -5.91 -3.95 14.62
CA LEU A 88 -5.12 -2.79 14.96
C LEU A 88 -3.67 -3.18 15.28
N THR A 89 -2.72 -2.63 14.52
CA THR A 89 -1.28 -2.83 14.69
C THR A 89 -0.60 -1.48 14.84
N ILE A 90 -0.22 -1.14 16.07
CA ILE A 90 0.51 0.09 16.38
C ILE A 90 1.87 -0.30 16.92
N LYS A 91 2.95 0.16 16.30
CA LYS A 91 4.30 -0.21 16.71
C LYS A 91 5.33 0.84 16.37
N TYR A 92 6.36 0.86 17.20
CA TYR A 92 7.61 1.52 16.85
C TYR A 92 8.22 0.85 15.62
N ARG A 93 8.77 1.66 14.71
CA ARG A 93 9.64 1.22 13.62
C ARG A 93 10.88 2.09 13.63
N LYS A 94 12.04 1.52 13.30
CA LYS A 94 13.26 2.32 13.16
C LYS A 94 13.11 3.39 12.07
N GLN A 95 12.36 3.07 11.01
CA GLN A 95 12.10 3.95 9.88
C GLN A 95 10.63 3.86 9.48
N LEU A 96 10.01 4.98 9.13
CA LEU A 96 8.63 5.02 8.61
C LEU A 96 8.55 4.46 7.19
N VAL A 97 9.62 4.63 6.41
CA VAL A 97 9.84 4.07 5.07
C VAL A 97 11.22 3.41 5.06
N ALA A 98 11.35 2.21 4.50
CA ALA A 98 12.58 1.42 4.60
C ALA A 98 13.73 2.03 3.78
N MET A 99 14.64 2.75 4.44
CA MET A 99 15.74 3.51 3.83
C MET A 99 16.93 3.61 4.79
N ASP A 100 18.12 3.19 4.39
CA ASP A 100 19.27 3.03 5.31
C ASP A 100 19.96 4.35 5.71
N LYS A 101 19.47 5.52 5.24
CA LYS A 101 20.05 6.85 5.48
C LYS A 101 18.95 7.88 5.82
N GLU A 102 19.25 8.78 6.74
CA GLU A 102 18.41 9.92 7.12
C GLU A 102 18.60 11.08 6.12
N TYR A 103 17.51 11.78 5.79
CA TYR A 103 17.50 12.93 4.88
C TYR A 103 16.80 14.11 5.52
N ASP A 104 17.31 15.31 5.27
CA ASP A 104 16.59 16.55 5.55
C ASP A 104 15.51 16.75 4.46
N LEU A 105 14.27 16.41 4.80
CA LEU A 105 13.12 16.49 3.89
C LEU A 105 12.87 17.91 3.38
N SER A 106 13.41 18.96 4.04
CA SER A 106 13.30 20.33 3.55
C SER A 106 14.07 20.57 2.24
N GLN A 107 15.01 19.68 1.91
CA GLN A 107 15.80 19.70 0.67
C GLN A 107 15.17 18.85 -0.44
N GLY A 108 13.94 18.35 -0.23
CA GLY A 108 13.21 17.53 -1.18
C GLY A 108 12.77 18.25 -2.45
N GLY A 109 12.01 17.53 -3.25
CA GLY A 109 11.40 18.04 -4.48
C GLY A 109 10.24 18.98 -4.19
N LYS A 110 9.91 19.83 -5.16
CA LYS A 110 8.76 20.73 -5.06
C LYS A 110 7.45 19.94 -5.10
N HIS A 111 6.58 20.14 -4.12
CA HIS A 111 5.23 19.61 -4.13
C HIS A 111 4.39 20.29 -5.22
N LEU A 112 3.71 19.47 -6.03
CA LEU A 112 2.71 19.91 -7.00
C LEU A 112 1.34 19.51 -6.48
N SER A 113 0.40 20.46 -6.49
CA SER A 113 -1.02 20.15 -6.28
C SER A 113 -1.52 19.22 -7.39
N SER A 114 -2.68 18.57 -7.19
CA SER A 114 -3.27 17.68 -8.19
C SER A 114 -3.54 18.40 -9.52
N GLU A 115 -3.91 19.69 -9.48
CA GLU A 115 -4.13 20.52 -10.66
C GLU A 115 -2.81 20.86 -11.38
N GLU A 116 -1.78 21.28 -10.64
CA GLU A 116 -0.45 21.54 -11.21
C GLU A 116 0.15 20.28 -11.84
N TRP A 117 -0.04 19.13 -11.19
CA TRP A 117 0.37 17.83 -11.72
C TRP A 117 -0.34 17.50 -13.03
N ALA A 118 -1.67 17.62 -13.09
CA ALA A 118 -2.44 17.37 -14.31
C ALA A 118 -2.02 18.30 -15.46
N LYS A 119 -1.75 19.57 -15.16
CA LYS A 119 -1.24 20.53 -16.14
C LYS A 119 0.15 20.15 -16.64
N MET A 120 1.08 19.81 -15.74
CA MET A 120 2.42 19.40 -16.14
C MET A 120 2.43 18.08 -16.93
N LEU A 121 1.49 17.17 -16.66
CA LEU A 121 1.29 16.01 -17.52
C LEU A 121 0.90 16.44 -18.95
N GLU A 122 0.00 17.39 -19.12
CA GLU A 122 -0.44 17.87 -20.44
C GLU A 122 0.66 18.64 -21.20
N GLU A 123 1.49 19.39 -20.48
CA GLU A 123 2.55 20.23 -21.03
C GLU A 123 3.90 19.50 -21.19
N ARG A 124 3.95 18.19 -20.88
CA ARG A 124 5.20 17.42 -20.87
C ARG A 124 5.85 17.31 -22.24
N ASP A 125 7.18 17.36 -22.26
CA ASP A 125 8.03 17.12 -23.42
C ASP A 125 8.94 15.90 -23.20
N GLU A 126 9.86 15.64 -24.14
CA GLU A 126 10.80 14.52 -24.06
C GLU A 126 11.77 14.55 -22.87
N ASN A 127 11.95 15.72 -22.24
CA ASN A 127 12.82 15.90 -21.08
C ASN A 127 12.07 15.73 -19.75
N THR A 128 10.75 15.55 -19.79
CA THR A 128 9.95 15.23 -18.61
C THR A 128 9.96 13.72 -18.37
N LEU A 129 10.55 13.30 -17.26
CA LEU A 129 10.47 11.93 -16.74
C LEU A 129 9.35 11.84 -15.70
N ILE A 130 8.36 10.98 -15.94
CA ILE A 130 7.37 10.62 -14.94
C ILE A 130 7.83 9.31 -14.29
N LEU A 131 7.97 9.33 -12.96
CA LEU A 131 8.50 8.23 -12.18
C LEU A 131 7.47 7.70 -11.17
N ASP A 132 7.03 6.45 -11.40
CA ASP A 132 6.22 5.73 -10.42
C ASP A 132 7.13 5.13 -9.35
N VAL A 133 7.27 5.75 -8.19
CA VAL A 133 8.18 5.22 -7.15
C VAL A 133 7.55 4.11 -6.30
N ARG A 134 6.52 3.48 -6.83
CA ARG A 134 5.84 2.36 -6.21
C ARG A 134 6.47 1.02 -6.58
N ASN A 135 6.06 -0.03 -5.90
CA ASN A 135 6.51 -1.38 -6.24
C ASN A 135 5.88 -1.83 -7.55
N HIS A 136 6.52 -2.79 -8.22
CA HIS A 136 6.13 -3.27 -9.53
C HIS A 136 4.66 -3.76 -9.62
N TYR A 137 4.17 -4.43 -8.56
CA TYR A 137 2.78 -4.87 -8.49
C TYR A 137 1.78 -3.71 -8.29
N GLU A 138 2.22 -2.55 -7.81
CA GLU A 138 1.36 -1.37 -7.72
C GLU A 138 1.19 -0.72 -9.11
N TRP A 139 2.22 -0.78 -9.95
CA TRP A 139 2.22 -0.29 -11.33
C TRP A 139 1.37 -1.18 -12.25
N ASP A 140 1.42 -2.51 -12.06
CA ASP A 140 0.74 -3.49 -12.92
C ASP A 140 -0.78 -3.26 -13.01
N VAL A 141 -1.41 -2.81 -11.91
CA VAL A 141 -2.86 -2.56 -11.87
C VAL A 141 -3.27 -1.14 -12.23
N GLY A 142 -2.35 -0.18 -12.19
CA GLY A 142 -2.62 1.19 -12.61
C GLY A 142 -1.45 2.12 -12.43
N HIS A 143 -1.37 3.15 -13.26
CA HIS A 143 -0.27 4.11 -13.33
C HIS A 143 -0.69 5.31 -14.19
N PHE A 144 0.01 6.45 -14.04
CA PHE A 144 -0.18 7.61 -14.93
C PHE A 144 0.30 7.30 -16.35
N GLU A 145 -0.39 7.85 -17.36
CA GLU A 145 0.01 7.68 -18.76
C GLU A 145 1.43 8.20 -19.02
N GLY A 146 2.23 7.42 -19.76
CA GLY A 146 3.61 7.80 -20.08
C GLY A 146 4.60 7.63 -18.92
N THR A 147 4.19 7.03 -17.80
CA THR A 147 5.11 6.67 -16.73
C THR A 147 5.96 5.46 -17.10
N GLU A 148 7.26 5.57 -16.91
CA GLU A 148 8.16 4.43 -16.98
C GLU A 148 8.04 3.59 -15.69
N ARG A 149 7.90 2.27 -15.84
CA ARG A 149 7.99 1.33 -14.71
C ARG A 149 9.45 1.30 -14.26
N PRO A 150 9.79 1.67 -13.02
CA PRO A 150 11.16 1.53 -12.56
C PRO A 150 11.56 0.06 -12.45
N ASP A 151 12.82 -0.21 -12.76
CA ASP A 151 13.41 -1.54 -12.70
C ASP A 151 14.02 -1.81 -11.31
N PHE A 152 13.20 -1.69 -10.26
CA PHE A 152 13.57 -2.10 -8.91
C PHE A 152 12.41 -2.79 -8.19
N GLU A 153 12.72 -3.78 -7.36
CA GLU A 153 11.69 -4.53 -6.62
C GLU A 153 11.40 -3.96 -5.25
N THR A 154 12.42 -3.36 -4.61
CA THR A 154 12.33 -2.88 -3.24
C THR A 154 12.83 -1.46 -3.08
N PHE A 155 12.36 -0.79 -2.02
CA PHE A 155 12.77 0.57 -1.69
C PHE A 155 14.28 0.75 -1.46
N ARG A 156 15.00 -0.33 -1.13
CA ARG A 156 16.44 -0.30 -0.89
C ARG A 156 17.26 -0.14 -2.17
N GLU A 157 16.68 -0.45 -3.32
CA GLU A 157 17.33 -0.38 -4.63
C GLU A 157 17.20 1.00 -5.26
N PHE A 158 16.31 1.86 -4.75
CA PHE A 158 16.09 3.20 -5.29
C PHE A 158 17.35 4.08 -5.35
N PRO A 159 18.26 4.08 -4.36
CA PRO A 159 19.51 4.85 -4.46
C PRO A 159 20.35 4.46 -5.68
N GLN A 160 20.45 3.17 -5.99
CA GLN A 160 21.17 2.70 -7.18
C GLN A 160 20.45 3.15 -8.46
N TYR A 161 19.13 3.03 -8.50
CA TYR A 161 18.31 3.53 -9.60
C TYR A 161 18.53 5.02 -9.86
N ALA A 162 18.56 5.85 -8.81
CA ALA A 162 18.78 7.29 -8.93
C ALA A 162 20.18 7.62 -9.47
N GLU A 163 21.21 6.90 -9.02
CA GLU A 163 22.58 7.05 -9.53
C GLU A 163 22.66 6.70 -11.03
N ASP A 164 22.06 5.59 -11.44
CA ASP A 164 22.07 5.14 -12.83
C ASP A 164 21.21 6.05 -13.73
N LEU A 165 20.14 6.63 -13.18
CA LEU A 165 19.37 7.66 -13.86
C LEU A 165 20.23 8.90 -14.15
N GLY A 166 21.05 9.34 -13.20
CA GLY A 166 21.99 10.46 -13.38
C GLY A 166 23.07 10.20 -14.43
N LYS A 167 23.38 8.93 -14.73
CA LYS A 167 24.32 8.53 -15.79
C LYS A 167 23.66 8.49 -17.18
N THR A 168 22.35 8.28 -17.24
CA THR A 168 21.60 8.04 -18.48
C THR A 168 20.82 9.28 -18.94
N ARG A 169 20.52 10.21 -18.04
CA ARG A 169 19.84 11.47 -18.31
C ARG A 169 20.63 12.65 -17.76
N ASP A 170 20.56 13.80 -18.43
CA ASP A 170 21.18 15.04 -17.96
C ASP A 170 20.39 15.61 -16.76
N PRO A 171 20.94 15.61 -15.53
CA PRO A 171 20.20 16.06 -14.34
C PRO A 171 19.81 17.54 -14.39
N LYS A 172 20.50 18.35 -15.22
CA LYS A 172 20.25 19.79 -15.36
C LYS A 172 19.16 20.13 -16.36
N LYS A 173 18.74 19.17 -17.19
CA LYS A 173 17.70 19.34 -18.20
C LYS A 173 16.47 18.47 -17.97
N THR A 174 16.60 17.43 -17.16
CA THR A 174 15.53 16.46 -16.94
C THR A 174 14.61 16.96 -15.83
N ARG A 175 13.33 17.14 -16.16
CA ARG A 175 12.28 17.38 -15.18
C ARG A 175 11.76 16.05 -14.66
N VAL A 176 11.99 15.76 -13.38
CA VAL A 176 11.52 14.52 -12.76
C VAL A 176 10.23 14.79 -12.01
N MET A 177 9.13 14.20 -12.45
CA MET A 177 7.84 14.19 -11.77
C MET A 177 7.64 12.81 -11.13
N MET A 178 7.56 12.73 -9.80
CA MET A 178 7.36 11.45 -9.12
C MET A 178 6.06 11.39 -8.32
N TYR A 179 5.53 10.19 -8.21
CA TYR A 179 4.34 9.94 -7.40
C TYR A 179 4.43 8.58 -6.70
N CYS A 180 3.65 8.47 -5.63
CA CYS A 180 3.34 7.19 -5.02
C CYS A 180 1.89 7.23 -4.50
N THR A 181 1.44 6.13 -3.89
CA THR A 181 0.06 5.99 -3.41
C THR A 181 -0.40 7.15 -2.51
N GLY A 182 0.41 7.53 -1.52
CA GLY A 182 0.00 8.49 -0.49
C GLY A 182 0.98 9.62 -0.20
N GLY A 183 2.05 9.80 -0.99
CA GLY A 183 3.03 10.88 -0.87
C GLY A 183 4.34 10.51 -0.14
N ILE A 184 4.26 9.78 0.97
CA ILE A 184 5.42 9.59 1.90
C ILE A 184 6.72 9.07 1.26
N ARG A 185 6.68 8.25 0.20
CA ARG A 185 7.90 7.75 -0.47
C ARG A 185 8.61 8.85 -1.26
N CYS A 186 7.84 9.74 -1.88
CA CYS A 186 8.36 10.83 -2.70
C CYS A 186 9.16 11.83 -1.86
N GLU A 187 8.77 12.03 -0.59
CA GLU A 187 9.45 12.93 0.34
C GLU A 187 10.93 12.56 0.50
N LEU A 188 11.21 11.26 0.62
CA LEU A 188 12.58 10.73 0.72
C LEU A 188 13.28 10.65 -0.63
N TYR A 189 12.57 10.18 -1.66
CA TYR A 189 13.18 9.88 -2.96
C TYR A 189 13.52 11.12 -3.76
N SER A 190 12.78 12.20 -3.52
CA SER A 190 13.10 13.49 -4.10
C SER A 190 14.41 14.05 -3.53
N CYS A 191 14.70 13.84 -2.24
CA CYS A 191 16.01 14.17 -1.66
C CYS A 191 17.14 13.39 -2.34
N LEU A 192 16.95 12.10 -2.59
CA LEU A 192 17.93 11.27 -3.30
C LEU A 192 18.24 11.76 -4.71
N LEU A 193 17.21 12.15 -5.47
CA LEU A 193 17.40 12.69 -6.82
C LEU A 193 18.07 14.06 -6.80
N LYS A 194 17.75 14.90 -5.81
CA LYS A 194 18.46 16.17 -5.56
C LYS A 194 19.95 15.94 -5.27
N ASP A 195 20.28 14.94 -4.44
CA ASP A 195 21.67 14.54 -4.16
C ASP A 195 22.42 14.08 -5.42
N GLN A 196 21.73 13.49 -6.41
CA GLN A 196 22.30 13.13 -7.73
C GLN A 196 22.41 14.34 -8.68
N GLY A 197 22.02 15.53 -8.25
CA GLY A 197 22.19 16.78 -8.99
C GLY A 197 21.03 17.17 -9.90
N PHE A 198 19.87 16.50 -9.80
CA PHE A 198 18.66 16.89 -10.54
C PHE A 198 18.12 18.23 -10.02
N ASP A 199 18.00 19.23 -10.89
CA ASP A 199 17.53 20.56 -10.47
C ASP A 199 16.00 20.59 -10.32
N GLU A 200 15.29 20.03 -11.29
CA GLU A 200 13.83 20.07 -11.39
C GLU A 200 13.21 18.75 -10.95
N VAL A 201 13.10 18.57 -9.63
CA VAL A 201 12.44 17.41 -9.00
C VAL A 201 11.11 17.85 -8.39
N TYR A 202 10.03 17.20 -8.83
CA TYR A 202 8.66 17.46 -8.41
C TYR A 202 8.01 16.21 -7.86
N GLN A 203 7.10 16.39 -6.90
CA GLN A 203 6.35 15.30 -6.29
C GLN A 203 4.86 15.62 -6.19
N LEU A 204 4.01 14.63 -6.45
CA LEU A 204 2.56 14.77 -6.31
C LEU A 204 2.16 14.90 -4.83
N ASP A 205 1.66 16.06 -4.44
CA ASP A 205 1.18 16.32 -3.10
C ASP A 205 0.00 15.39 -2.75
N GLY A 206 0.07 14.75 -1.58
CA GLY A 206 -0.91 13.76 -1.13
C GLY A 206 -0.97 12.45 -1.93
N GLY A 207 -0.16 12.30 -2.98
CA GLY A 207 -0.08 11.10 -3.82
C GLY A 207 -1.32 10.82 -4.67
N VAL A 208 -1.37 9.62 -5.26
CA VAL A 208 -2.46 9.20 -6.16
C VAL A 208 -3.82 9.24 -5.48
N ILE A 209 -3.87 8.96 -4.17
CA ILE A 209 -5.13 9.03 -3.40
C ILE A 209 -5.75 10.44 -3.47
N LYS A 210 -4.96 11.48 -3.15
CA LYS A 210 -5.46 12.87 -3.18
C LYS A 210 -5.81 13.29 -4.61
N TYR A 211 -4.98 12.94 -5.58
CA TYR A 211 -5.24 13.21 -6.98
C TYR A 211 -6.58 12.61 -7.44
N GLY A 212 -6.87 11.36 -7.11
CA GLY A 212 -8.14 10.72 -7.49
C GLY A 212 -9.37 11.35 -6.83
N LEU A 213 -9.23 11.84 -5.59
CA LEU A 213 -10.28 12.58 -4.87
C LEU A 213 -10.58 13.94 -5.50
N GLU A 214 -9.57 14.62 -6.06
CA GLU A 214 -9.68 15.99 -6.59
C GLU A 214 -9.88 16.05 -8.11
N GLN A 215 -9.26 15.14 -8.87
CA GLN A 215 -9.17 15.17 -10.34
C GLN A 215 -9.84 13.96 -11.02
N GLY A 216 -10.38 13.01 -10.26
CA GLY A 216 -10.98 11.81 -10.83
C GLY A 216 -9.95 10.87 -11.46
N ASN A 217 -10.31 10.21 -12.57
CA ASN A 217 -9.41 9.29 -13.27
C ASN A 217 -8.55 9.93 -14.38
N LYS A 218 -8.55 11.27 -14.50
CA LYS A 218 -7.86 11.97 -15.59
C LYS A 218 -6.37 11.59 -15.62
N HIS A 219 -5.85 11.20 -16.78
CA HIS A 219 -4.47 10.74 -17.01
C HIS A 219 -4.04 9.48 -16.24
N TRP A 220 -4.91 8.86 -15.46
CA TRP A 220 -4.64 7.63 -14.74
C TRP A 220 -5.19 6.44 -15.51
N LYS A 221 -4.35 5.42 -15.74
CA LYS A 221 -4.77 4.13 -16.27
C LYS A 221 -4.95 3.15 -15.14
N GLY A 222 -5.95 2.28 -15.23
CA GLY A 222 -6.08 1.21 -14.27
C GLY A 222 -6.80 1.61 -12.99
N LYS A 223 -6.43 0.90 -11.92
CA LYS A 223 -6.90 1.06 -10.54
C LYS A 223 -5.70 1.22 -9.61
N LEU A 224 -5.94 1.61 -8.37
CA LEU A 224 -4.90 1.86 -7.40
C LEU A 224 -4.72 0.70 -6.44
N PHE A 225 -3.47 0.24 -6.33
CA PHE A 225 -3.09 -0.69 -5.29
C PHE A 225 -3.07 0.00 -3.91
N VAL A 226 -3.68 -0.65 -2.91
CA VAL A 226 -3.70 -0.22 -1.51
C VAL A 226 -3.22 -1.32 -0.57
N PHE A 227 -2.56 -0.95 0.52
CA PHE A 227 -1.89 -1.87 1.44
C PHE A 227 -2.81 -2.41 2.55
N ASP A 228 -4.05 -2.68 2.20
CA ASP A 228 -5.11 -3.20 3.06
C ASP A 228 -5.89 -4.33 2.37
N ASP A 229 -6.95 -4.83 3.01
CA ASP A 229 -7.67 -6.01 2.53
C ASP A 229 -8.37 -5.82 1.18
N ARG A 230 -8.53 -4.57 0.71
CA ARG A 230 -9.13 -4.27 -0.59
C ARG A 230 -8.18 -4.58 -1.75
N LEU A 231 -6.86 -4.46 -1.52
CA LEU A 231 -5.75 -4.61 -2.47
C LEU A 231 -5.79 -3.68 -3.70
N VAL A 232 -6.92 -3.57 -4.38
CA VAL A 232 -7.13 -2.74 -5.56
C VAL A 232 -8.43 -1.97 -5.40
N VAL A 233 -8.38 -0.66 -5.59
CA VAL A 233 -9.52 0.26 -5.49
C VAL A 233 -9.54 1.23 -6.66
N PRO A 234 -10.71 1.75 -7.08
CA PRO A 234 -10.73 2.90 -7.97
C PRO A 234 -10.06 4.10 -7.29
N ILE A 235 -9.42 4.99 -8.07
CA ILE A 235 -8.83 6.21 -7.49
C ILE A 235 -9.89 7.27 -7.18
N SER A 236 -11.04 7.20 -7.86
CA SER A 236 -12.17 8.10 -7.70
C SER A 236 -13.42 7.31 -7.33
N SER A 237 -14.31 7.91 -6.53
CA SER A 237 -15.62 7.32 -6.25
C SER A 237 -16.60 7.43 -7.43
N GLN A 238 -16.25 8.18 -8.47
CA GLN A 238 -17.13 8.45 -9.62
C GLN A 238 -16.91 7.45 -10.76
N GLU A 239 -15.75 6.78 -10.79
CA GLU A 239 -15.31 5.97 -11.91
C GLU A 239 -14.53 4.73 -11.44
N GLU A 240 -14.92 3.55 -11.91
CA GLU A 240 -14.26 2.28 -11.52
C GLU A 240 -12.82 2.15 -12.03
N GLY A 241 -12.48 2.79 -13.15
CA GLY A 241 -11.20 2.59 -13.85
C GLY A 241 -11.17 1.30 -14.67
N GLU A 242 -10.45 1.32 -15.79
CA GLU A 242 -10.31 0.15 -16.67
C GLU A 242 -9.42 -0.92 -16.02
N THR A 243 -9.74 -2.20 -16.17
CA THR A 243 -8.79 -3.28 -15.86
C THR A 243 -7.71 -3.36 -16.95
N ILE A 244 -6.49 -2.94 -16.62
CA ILE A 244 -5.33 -2.96 -17.53
C ILE A 244 -4.40 -4.15 -17.31
N SER A 245 -4.44 -4.74 -16.12
CA SER A 245 -3.65 -5.90 -15.73
C SER A 245 -4.20 -7.20 -16.33
N VAL A 246 -3.34 -8.22 -16.39
CA VAL A 246 -3.68 -9.54 -16.94
C VAL A 246 -3.31 -10.68 -16.00
N CYS A 247 -4.04 -11.79 -16.13
CA CYS A 247 -3.81 -13.00 -15.37
C CYS A 247 -2.43 -13.57 -15.72
N LYS A 248 -1.61 -13.84 -14.70
CA LYS A 248 -0.27 -14.41 -14.87
C LYS A 248 -0.25 -15.72 -15.65
N GLN A 249 -1.35 -16.49 -15.61
CA GLN A 249 -1.43 -17.82 -16.23
C GLN A 249 -2.04 -17.82 -17.64
N CYS A 250 -3.09 -17.02 -17.88
CA CYS A 250 -3.86 -17.09 -19.13
C CYS A 250 -3.98 -15.77 -19.90
N ASN A 251 -3.40 -14.68 -19.39
CA ASN A 251 -3.46 -13.33 -19.96
C ASN A 251 -4.86 -12.69 -20.06
N THR A 252 -5.90 -13.29 -19.51
CA THR A 252 -7.21 -12.64 -19.39
C THR A 252 -7.13 -11.40 -18.51
N LYS A 253 -7.81 -10.31 -18.89
CA LYS A 253 -7.89 -9.08 -18.08
C LYS A 253 -8.40 -9.39 -16.67
N VAL A 254 -7.65 -8.97 -15.66
CA VAL A 254 -7.98 -9.17 -14.24
C VAL A 254 -7.20 -8.20 -13.38
N ASP A 255 -7.79 -7.71 -12.30
CA ASP A 255 -7.20 -6.80 -11.31
C ASP A 255 -7.21 -7.41 -9.89
N VAL A 256 -7.42 -8.72 -9.80
CA VAL A 256 -7.48 -9.47 -8.54
C VAL A 256 -6.12 -10.06 -8.20
N TYR A 257 -5.63 -9.67 -7.03
CA TYR A 257 -4.40 -10.22 -6.45
C TYR A 257 -4.64 -11.41 -5.54
N TYR A 258 -3.75 -12.39 -5.62
CA TYR A 258 -3.67 -13.54 -4.73
C TYR A 258 -2.28 -13.60 -4.09
N ASN A 259 -2.22 -14.02 -2.82
CA ASN A 259 -0.97 -14.51 -2.25
C ASN A 259 -0.82 -16.00 -2.56
N CYS A 260 0.35 -16.39 -3.07
CA CYS A 260 0.67 -17.77 -3.36
C CYS A 260 0.41 -18.65 -2.13
N ALA A 261 -0.38 -19.70 -2.31
CA ALA A 261 -0.74 -20.62 -1.25
C ALA A 261 0.48 -21.37 -0.71
N ASN A 262 1.55 -21.53 -1.50
CA ASN A 262 2.84 -22.00 -1.00
C ASN A 262 3.42 -21.00 0.02
N MET A 263 3.54 -21.46 1.27
CA MET A 263 3.98 -20.63 2.41
C MET A 263 5.43 -20.18 2.31
N ASP A 264 6.25 -20.90 1.55
CA ASP A 264 7.67 -20.57 1.35
C ASP A 264 7.88 -19.60 0.19
N CYS A 265 6.90 -19.50 -0.72
CA CYS A 265 6.90 -18.53 -1.83
C CYS A 265 6.22 -17.22 -1.41
N ASN A 266 4.93 -17.29 -1.03
CA ASN A 266 4.12 -16.14 -0.60
C ASN A 266 4.07 -14.95 -1.59
N GLU A 267 4.40 -15.16 -2.86
CA GLU A 267 4.34 -14.15 -3.92
C GLU A 267 2.93 -13.56 -4.03
N LEU A 268 2.84 -12.24 -4.25
CA LEU A 268 1.60 -11.56 -4.59
C LEU A 268 1.49 -11.49 -6.12
N PHE A 269 0.45 -12.07 -6.71
CA PHE A 269 0.32 -12.17 -8.16
C PHE A 269 -1.13 -11.98 -8.65
N LEU A 270 -1.29 -11.50 -9.88
CA LEU A 270 -2.57 -11.33 -10.55
C LEU A 270 -3.05 -12.65 -11.15
N SER A 271 -4.30 -13.02 -10.89
CA SER A 271 -4.89 -14.26 -11.45
C SER A 271 -6.40 -14.16 -11.59
N CYS A 272 -6.97 -14.75 -12.63
CA CYS A 272 -8.41 -14.97 -12.69
C CYS A 272 -8.82 -16.11 -11.74
N LEU A 273 -10.10 -16.14 -11.37
CA LEU A 273 -10.61 -17.14 -10.43
C LEU A 273 -10.41 -18.58 -10.95
N ASP A 274 -10.56 -18.79 -12.25
CA ASP A 274 -10.40 -20.12 -12.87
C ASP A 274 -8.95 -20.63 -12.72
N CYS A 275 -7.97 -19.82 -13.09
CA CYS A 275 -6.55 -20.18 -12.95
C CYS A 275 -6.13 -20.30 -11.49
N ALA A 276 -6.61 -19.41 -10.61
CA ALA A 276 -6.36 -19.51 -9.18
C ALA A 276 -6.93 -20.81 -8.60
N THR A 277 -8.10 -21.25 -9.08
CA THR A 277 -8.73 -22.52 -8.67
C THR A 277 -7.97 -23.72 -9.21
N GLU A 278 -7.63 -23.74 -10.50
CA GLU A 278 -6.87 -24.80 -11.14
C GLU A 278 -5.48 -24.98 -10.48
N LYS A 279 -4.80 -23.87 -10.17
CA LYS A 279 -3.49 -23.86 -9.51
C LYS A 279 -3.59 -23.92 -7.98
N LEU A 280 -4.76 -24.18 -7.40
CA LEU A 280 -4.95 -24.30 -5.94
C LEU A 280 -4.35 -23.12 -5.16
N GLY A 281 -4.56 -21.89 -5.67
CA GLY A 281 -4.07 -20.63 -5.13
C GLY A 281 -2.57 -20.39 -5.30
N CYS A 282 -1.87 -21.18 -6.11
CA CYS A 282 -0.42 -21.06 -6.33
C CYS A 282 -0.09 -20.26 -7.59
N CYS A 283 1.04 -19.56 -7.58
CA CYS A 283 1.50 -18.76 -8.72
C CYS A 283 2.02 -19.61 -9.90
N CYS A 284 2.48 -20.84 -9.65
CA CYS A 284 3.04 -21.74 -10.64
C CYS A 284 2.92 -23.22 -10.22
N ASP A 285 3.17 -24.15 -11.15
CA ASP A 285 3.07 -25.59 -10.92
C ASP A 285 4.05 -26.12 -9.87
N ALA A 286 5.25 -25.56 -9.80
CA ALA A 286 6.21 -25.90 -8.74
C ALA A 286 5.64 -25.58 -7.34
N CYS A 287 4.89 -24.48 -7.21
CA CYS A 287 4.22 -24.13 -5.95
C CYS A 287 3.00 -25.03 -5.68
N VAL A 288 2.33 -25.54 -6.71
CA VAL A 288 1.26 -26.54 -6.54
C VAL A 288 1.80 -27.81 -5.88
N GLN A 289 3.00 -28.24 -6.27
CA GLN A 289 3.65 -29.44 -5.72
C GLN A 289 4.40 -29.20 -4.40
N ALA A 290 4.40 -27.97 -3.88
CA ALA A 290 5.13 -27.64 -2.66
C ALA A 290 4.49 -28.31 -1.42
N PRO A 291 5.30 -28.84 -0.48
CA PRO A 291 4.79 -29.57 0.68
C PRO A 291 4.05 -28.65 1.67
N ARG A 292 4.43 -27.38 1.72
CA ARG A 292 3.93 -26.39 2.68
C ARG A 292 2.96 -25.43 2.02
N ARG A 293 1.78 -25.93 1.65
CA ARG A 293 0.72 -25.15 1.01
C ARG A 293 -0.47 -24.89 1.93
N ARG A 294 -1.00 -23.67 1.88
CA ARG A 294 -2.26 -23.28 2.52
C ARG A 294 -3.43 -23.91 1.77
N LYS A 295 -4.53 -24.17 2.48
CA LYS A 295 -5.80 -24.50 1.81
C LYS A 295 -6.26 -23.27 1.02
N PHE A 296 -6.53 -23.46 -0.27
CA PHE A 296 -7.11 -22.41 -1.11
C PHE A 296 -8.64 -22.52 -1.07
N GLU A 297 -9.29 -21.38 -0.90
CA GLU A 297 -10.75 -21.25 -0.99
C GLU A 297 -11.04 -20.23 -2.10
N PRO A 298 -11.63 -20.66 -3.23
CA PRO A 298 -11.95 -19.78 -4.34
C PRO A 298 -12.88 -18.64 -3.91
N LYS A 299 -12.45 -17.40 -4.12
CA LYS A 299 -13.22 -16.17 -3.87
C LYS A 299 -12.84 -15.14 -4.92
N GLU A 300 -13.81 -14.42 -5.46
CA GLU A 300 -13.57 -13.38 -6.47
C GLU A 300 -12.72 -12.22 -5.92
N HIS A 301 -12.93 -11.87 -4.65
CA HIS A 301 -12.15 -10.84 -3.95
C HIS A 301 -11.53 -11.44 -2.67
N PRO A 302 -10.39 -12.14 -2.80
CA PRO A 302 -9.73 -12.74 -1.66
C PRO A 302 -9.09 -11.66 -0.77
N LYS A 303 -9.33 -11.72 0.54
CA LYS A 303 -8.52 -10.95 1.48
C LYS A 303 -7.10 -11.53 1.52
N PRO A 304 -6.06 -10.68 1.72
CA PRO A 304 -4.69 -11.15 1.92
C PRO A 304 -4.62 -12.21 3.01
N PHE A 305 -3.72 -13.18 2.84
CA PHE A 305 -3.61 -14.26 3.81
C PHE A 305 -3.26 -13.72 5.20
N ARG A 306 -4.11 -14.02 6.17
CA ARG A 306 -3.87 -13.72 7.59
C ARG A 306 -3.18 -14.92 8.22
N LYS A 307 -2.04 -14.71 8.90
CA LYS A 307 -1.53 -15.74 9.82
C LYS A 307 -2.65 -16.01 10.83
N LEU A 308 -3.17 -17.23 10.84
CA LEU A 308 -4.20 -17.66 11.80
C LEU A 308 -3.77 -17.22 13.21
N PRO A 309 -4.66 -16.60 14.00
CA PRO A 309 -4.44 -16.34 15.41
C PRO A 309 -3.89 -17.60 16.09
N PHE A 310 -3.03 -17.41 17.09
CA PHE A 310 -2.42 -18.53 17.81
C PHE A 310 -3.47 -19.54 18.32
N GLU A 311 -4.61 -19.03 18.77
CA GLU A 311 -5.75 -19.82 19.27
C GLU A 311 -6.40 -20.70 18.19
N GLU A 312 -6.53 -20.22 16.96
CA GLU A 312 -7.03 -21.03 15.84
C GLU A 312 -6.01 -22.09 15.42
N LYS A 313 -4.72 -21.76 15.44
CA LYS A 313 -3.66 -22.76 15.22
C LYS A 313 -3.71 -23.85 16.28
N ALA A 314 -3.91 -23.49 17.55
CA ALA A 314 -4.02 -24.43 18.66
C ALA A 314 -5.24 -25.37 18.50
N LYS A 315 -6.40 -24.83 18.09
CA LYS A 315 -7.60 -25.63 17.79
C LYS A 315 -7.40 -26.58 16.60
N MET A 316 -6.72 -26.14 15.55
CA MET A 316 -6.41 -27.00 14.40
C MET A 316 -5.43 -28.13 14.75
N SER A 317 -4.43 -27.87 15.60
CA SER A 317 -3.52 -28.92 16.09
C SER A 317 -4.21 -29.94 16.99
N LEU A 318 -5.23 -29.53 17.76
CA LEU A 318 -6.03 -30.44 18.58
C LEU A 318 -6.92 -31.34 17.71
N ASN A 319 -7.58 -30.78 16.69
CA ASN A 319 -8.46 -31.55 15.81
C ASN A 319 -7.69 -32.51 14.88
N ALA A 320 -6.45 -32.20 14.52
CA ALA A 320 -5.57 -33.09 13.75
C ALA A 320 -5.04 -34.29 14.55
N SER A 321 -5.25 -34.32 15.88
CA SER A 321 -4.72 -35.37 16.78
C SER A 321 -5.75 -36.43 17.18
N THR A 322 -6.98 -36.37 16.66
CA THR A 322 -8.01 -37.40 16.86
C THR A 322 -8.03 -38.37 15.68
N PRO A 323 -7.52 -39.61 15.81
CA PRO A 323 -7.74 -40.63 14.80
C PRO A 323 -9.22 -41.01 14.81
N SER A 324 -9.85 -41.08 13.64
CA SER A 324 -11.13 -41.74 13.47
C SER A 324 -11.00 -43.19 13.94
N LYS A 325 -11.62 -43.52 15.08
CA LYS A 325 -11.86 -44.92 15.43
C LYS A 325 -12.97 -45.41 14.52
N ASP A 326 -12.59 -45.97 13.37
CA ASP A 326 -13.45 -46.87 12.63
C ASP A 326 -13.69 -48.10 13.51
N VAL A 327 -14.91 -48.20 14.04
CA VAL A 327 -15.40 -49.42 14.69
C VAL A 327 -15.87 -50.33 13.56
N SER A 328 -14.98 -51.21 13.11
CA SER A 328 -15.38 -52.40 12.35
C SER A 328 -15.97 -53.42 13.31
N SER A 329 -17.29 -53.43 13.45
CA SER A 329 -18.02 -54.54 14.08
C SER A 329 -18.31 -55.61 13.03
N SER A 330 -17.42 -56.60 12.95
CA SER A 330 -17.70 -57.89 12.35
C SER A 330 -17.97 -58.91 13.47
N GLN A 331 -19.22 -59.32 13.62
CA GLN A 331 -19.63 -60.66 14.01
C GLN A 331 -21.10 -60.88 13.67
#